data_AF-A0A7J8HUE8-F1
#
_entry.id   AF-A0A7J8HUE8-F1
#
_cell.length_a   1.000
_cell.length_b   1.000
_cell.length_c   1.000
_cell.angle_alpha   90.00
_cell.angle_beta   90.00
_cell.angle_gamma   90.00
#
_symmetry.space_group_name_H-M   'P 1'
#
loop_
_entity.id
_entity.type
_entity.pdbx_description
1 polymer ?
#
loop_
_entity_poly.entity_id
_entity_poly.type
_entity_poly.pdbx_seq_one_letter_code
_entity_poly.pdbx_strand_id
1 'polypeptide(L)'
;MASLDDPGEVREGFLCPLCLKDLQSFYQLHSHYEEEHSGEDRDVKGQIKSLVQKAKKAKNRLLKRDDDRGESGTQGYESFSYGGVDPYMWEPQELGAVRSHLSDFKKHRAARIDHYVVEVNKLIIRLEKLTAFDRTNTESAKIRAIEKSVVPWVNDQDVPFCPDCGNKFSIRNRRHHCRLCGSIMCKKCMEFISLPLASR
;
A
#
# COMPACT_ATOMS: atom_id res chain seq x y z
N MET A 1 -17.35 33.13 19.49
CA MET A 1 -17.73 31.95 20.29
C MET A 1 -17.49 30.74 19.41
N ALA A 2 -16.43 29.99 19.71
CA ALA A 2 -16.06 28.78 18.98
C ALA A 2 -16.72 27.58 19.66
N SER A 3 -17.34 26.71 18.86
CA SER A 3 -17.90 25.43 19.29
C SER A 3 -17.12 24.34 18.56
N LEU A 4 -16.58 23.39 19.32
CA LEU A 4 -15.80 22.26 18.84
C LEU A 4 -16.71 21.08 18.46
N ASP A 5 -16.19 20.27 17.53
CA ASP A 5 -16.53 18.85 17.25
C ASP A 5 -17.77 18.53 16.40
N ASP A 6 -17.53 18.30 15.09
CA ASP A 6 -18.10 17.15 14.37
C ASP A 6 -16.96 16.31 13.78
N PRO A 7 -16.76 15.05 14.24
CA PRO A 7 -15.67 14.20 13.78
C PRO A 7 -16.14 13.32 12.62
N GLY A 8 -15.60 13.56 11.42
CA GLY A 8 -15.47 12.50 10.40
C GLY A 8 -16.42 12.51 9.21
N GLU A 9 -16.81 13.67 8.69
CA GLU A 9 -17.36 13.70 7.33
C GLU A 9 -16.20 13.70 6.31
N VAL A 10 -15.92 12.53 5.72
CA VAL A 10 -15.04 12.46 4.55
C VAL A 10 -15.72 13.28 3.45
N ARG A 11 -15.14 14.44 3.12
CA ARG A 11 -15.63 15.26 2.00
C ARG A 11 -15.25 14.59 0.68
N GLU A 12 -16.11 13.69 0.21
CA GLU A 12 -15.97 13.02 -1.08
C GLU A 12 -16.84 13.72 -2.12
N GLY A 13 -16.27 14.00 -3.28
CA GLY A 13 -17.00 14.58 -4.42
C GLY A 13 -16.63 16.03 -4.73
N PHE A 14 -16.39 16.28 -6.02
CA PHE A 14 -16.26 17.59 -6.68
C PHE A 14 -15.53 18.72 -5.91
N LEU A 15 -14.46 18.39 -5.20
CA LEU A 15 -13.59 19.36 -4.54
C LEU A 15 -12.57 19.94 -5.54
N CYS A 16 -12.38 21.25 -5.50
CA CYS A 16 -11.30 21.90 -6.24
C CYS A 16 -9.94 21.51 -5.62
N PRO A 17 -8.98 20.98 -6.40
CA PRO A 17 -7.70 20.53 -5.84
C PRO A 17 -6.78 21.69 -5.41
N LEU A 18 -7.06 22.91 -5.87
CA LEU A 18 -6.24 24.09 -5.59
C LEU A 18 -6.72 24.87 -4.36
N CYS A 19 -8.04 25.01 -4.18
CA CYS A 19 -8.62 25.77 -3.07
C CYS A 19 -9.51 24.94 -2.12
N LEU A 20 -9.67 23.64 -2.39
CA LEU A 20 -10.47 22.68 -1.62
C LEU A 20 -11.94 23.07 -1.42
N LYS A 21 -12.47 23.94 -2.29
CA LYS A 21 -13.88 24.30 -2.33
C LYS A 21 -14.72 23.14 -2.87
N ASP A 22 -15.78 22.79 -2.16
CA ASP A 22 -16.78 21.82 -2.62
C ASP A 22 -17.73 22.48 -3.62
N LEU A 23 -17.78 21.90 -4.82
CA LEU A 23 -18.53 22.43 -5.95
C LEU A 23 -19.67 21.51 -6.38
N GLN A 24 -19.98 20.46 -5.61
CA GLN A 24 -21.20 19.61 -5.67
C GLN A 24 -21.53 18.92 -7.02
N SER A 25 -20.94 19.33 -8.14
CA SER A 25 -21.10 18.74 -9.46
C SER A 25 -19.87 18.93 -10.34
N PHE A 26 -19.72 18.06 -11.34
CA PHE A 26 -18.62 18.12 -12.32
C PHE A 26 -18.59 19.46 -13.06
N TYR A 27 -19.74 19.94 -13.53
CA TYR A 27 -19.82 21.17 -14.33
C TYR A 27 -19.40 22.40 -13.52
N GLN A 28 -19.78 22.46 -12.24
CA GLN A 28 -19.40 23.55 -11.34
C GLN A 28 -17.93 23.50 -10.94
N LEU A 29 -17.39 22.29 -10.70
CA LEU A 29 -15.95 22.10 -10.49
C LEU A 29 -15.15 22.55 -11.72
N HIS A 30 -15.58 22.15 -12.91
CA HIS A 30 -14.92 22.48 -14.15
C HIS A 30 -14.94 23.98 -14.45
N SER A 31 -16.10 24.64 -14.33
CA SER A 31 -16.22 26.10 -14.51
C SER A 31 -15.34 26.86 -13.54
N HIS A 32 -15.37 26.49 -12.25
CA HIS A 32 -14.52 27.10 -11.24
C HIS A 32 -13.04 26.94 -11.55
N TYR A 33 -12.61 25.76 -12.02
CA TYR A 33 -11.22 25.54 -12.39
C TYR A 33 -10.79 26.41 -13.57
N GLU A 34 -11.64 26.54 -14.60
CA GLU A 34 -11.33 27.36 -15.76
C GLU A 34 -11.39 28.86 -15.48
N GLU A 35 -12.31 29.32 -14.65
CA GLU A 35 -12.50 30.75 -14.38
C GLU A 35 -11.52 31.27 -13.32
N GLU A 36 -11.31 30.51 -12.24
CA GLU A 36 -10.55 30.98 -11.08
C GLU A 36 -9.08 30.55 -11.10
N HIS A 37 -8.72 29.51 -11.86
CA HIS A 37 -7.36 28.93 -11.85
C HIS A 37 -6.68 28.84 -13.22
N SER A 38 -7.28 29.38 -14.29
CA SER A 38 -6.67 29.40 -15.65
C SER A 38 -5.46 30.33 -15.82
N GLY A 39 -5.09 31.07 -14.76
CA GLY A 39 -4.01 32.05 -14.78
C GLY A 39 -2.61 31.50 -14.51
N GLU A 40 -2.46 30.33 -13.89
CA GLU A 40 -1.16 29.87 -13.34
C GLU A 40 -0.52 28.70 -14.09
N ASP A 41 -0.53 28.72 -15.43
CA ASP A 41 0.34 27.77 -16.17
C ASP A 41 0.86 28.35 -17.49
N ARG A 42 1.90 29.19 -17.39
CA ARG A 42 2.61 29.75 -18.55
C ARG A 42 3.60 28.78 -19.18
N ASP A 43 4.04 27.73 -18.50
CA ASP A 43 5.11 26.85 -18.99
C ASP A 43 4.59 25.63 -19.79
N VAL A 44 3.41 25.09 -19.48
CA VAL A 44 2.88 23.90 -20.18
C VAL A 44 2.29 24.25 -21.56
N LYS A 45 1.73 25.45 -21.74
CA LYS A 45 1.15 25.91 -23.02
C LYS A 45 2.19 26.01 -24.15
N GLY A 46 3.46 26.26 -23.83
CA GLY A 46 4.54 26.37 -24.82
C GLY A 46 4.92 25.04 -25.47
N GLN A 47 5.04 23.98 -24.67
CA GLN A 47 5.39 22.64 -25.15
C GLN A 47 4.29 22.00 -25.98
N ILE A 48 3.02 22.19 -25.59
CA ILE A 48 1.87 21.63 -26.32
C ILE A 48 1.73 22.28 -27.72
N LYS A 49 1.95 23.60 -27.84
CA LYS A 49 1.89 24.29 -29.14
C LYS A 49 2.97 23.79 -30.12
N SER A 50 4.17 23.48 -29.63
CA SER A 50 5.27 22.92 -30.43
C SER A 50 4.92 21.53 -31.00
N LEU A 51 4.30 20.67 -30.17
CA LEU A 51 3.86 19.34 -30.58
C LEU A 51 2.74 19.39 -31.63
N VAL A 52 1.76 20.27 -31.43
CA VAL A 52 0.62 20.45 -32.37
C VAL A 52 1.09 21.01 -33.72
N GLN A 53 2.07 21.92 -33.75
CA GLN A 53 2.64 22.41 -35.00
C GLN A 53 3.41 21.33 -35.77
N LYS A 54 4.14 20.45 -35.05
CA LYS A 54 4.81 19.29 -35.65
C LYS A 54 3.80 18.31 -36.27
N ALA A 55 2.68 18.05 -35.59
CA ALA A 55 1.60 17.20 -36.10
C ALA A 55 0.92 17.81 -37.34
N LYS A 56 0.64 19.12 -37.36
CA LYS A 56 0.07 19.80 -38.54
C LYS A 56 1.00 19.76 -39.76
N LYS A 57 2.32 19.90 -39.56
CA LYS A 57 3.31 19.82 -40.65
C LYS A 57 3.43 18.40 -41.22
N ALA A 58 3.28 17.37 -40.38
CA ALA A 58 3.19 15.98 -40.82
C ALA A 58 1.90 15.71 -41.60
N LYS A 59 0.76 16.22 -41.13
CA LYS A 59 -0.54 16.12 -41.83
C LYS A 59 -0.49 16.73 -43.23
N ASN A 60 0.08 17.93 -43.37
CA ASN A 60 0.17 18.60 -44.67
C ASN A 60 1.17 17.93 -45.63
N ARG A 61 2.14 17.16 -45.12
CA ARG A 61 3.01 16.32 -45.97
C ARG A 61 2.31 15.05 -46.47
N LEU A 62 1.38 14.50 -45.68
CA LEU A 62 0.62 13.30 -46.05
C LEU A 62 -0.55 13.61 -47.00
N LEU A 63 -1.15 14.80 -46.89
CA LEU A 63 -2.29 15.21 -47.73
C LEU A 63 -1.91 15.69 -49.14
N LYS A 64 -0.61 15.74 -49.50
CA LYS A 64 -0.16 16.31 -50.77
C LYS A 64 0.16 15.27 -51.87
N ARG A 65 -0.27 14.01 -51.71
CA ARG A 65 0.12 12.93 -52.64
C ARG A 65 -1.00 12.22 -53.40
N ASP A 66 -2.25 12.65 -53.34
CA ASP A 66 -3.30 12.05 -54.18
C ASP A 66 -4.20 13.13 -54.76
N ASP A 67 -3.75 13.72 -55.87
CA ASP A 67 -4.58 14.56 -56.75
C ASP A 67 -4.29 14.14 -58.19
N ASP A 68 -4.73 12.92 -58.56
CA ASP A 68 -4.98 12.53 -59.95
C ASP A 68 -5.79 11.22 -60.04
N ARG A 69 -7.13 11.32 -59.92
CA ARG A 69 -8.09 10.50 -60.70
C ARG A 69 -9.55 10.87 -60.41
N GLY A 70 -10.27 11.16 -61.49
CA GLY A 70 -11.60 11.78 -61.50
C GLY A 70 -12.80 10.90 -61.14
N GLU A 71 -13.91 11.64 -60.98
CA GLU A 71 -15.35 11.31 -61.10
C GLU A 71 -15.81 9.86 -60.90
N SER A 72 -16.71 9.67 -59.92
CA SER A 72 -18.14 9.40 -60.16
C SER A 72 -18.86 8.97 -58.87
N GLY A 73 -20.09 9.42 -58.69
CA GLY A 73 -21.07 8.74 -57.82
C GLY A 73 -21.40 9.41 -56.49
N THR A 74 -22.36 10.33 -56.51
CA THR A 74 -23.17 10.71 -55.36
C THR A 74 -24.01 9.54 -54.88
N GLN A 75 -23.67 8.93 -53.75
CA GLN A 75 -24.61 8.22 -52.88
C GLN A 75 -24.38 8.66 -51.44
N GLY A 76 -25.39 9.31 -50.87
CA GLY A 76 -25.40 9.78 -49.50
C GLY A 76 -25.26 8.61 -48.53
N TYR A 77 -24.12 8.58 -47.83
CA TYR A 77 -23.96 7.84 -46.60
C TYR A 77 -24.79 8.57 -45.53
N GLU A 78 -26.02 8.09 -45.32
CA GLU A 78 -26.75 8.40 -44.09
C GLU A 78 -25.99 7.77 -42.92
N SER A 79 -25.18 8.61 -42.28
CA SER A 79 -24.56 8.35 -40.99
C SER A 79 -25.65 8.31 -39.92
N PHE A 80 -26.41 7.21 -39.86
CA PHE A 80 -27.27 6.96 -38.72
C PHE A 80 -26.40 6.73 -37.48
N SER A 81 -26.75 7.49 -36.43
CA SER A 81 -26.44 7.34 -35.01
C SER A 81 -25.31 8.20 -34.43
N TYR A 82 -25.78 9.29 -33.81
CA TYR A 82 -25.18 9.93 -32.65
C TYR A 82 -24.92 8.87 -31.54
N GLY A 83 -23.69 8.38 -31.46
CA GLY A 83 -22.88 8.34 -30.24
C GLY A 83 -23.45 7.80 -28.92
N GLY A 84 -24.34 6.81 -28.93
CA GLY A 84 -24.71 6.06 -27.73
C GLY A 84 -24.98 4.60 -28.09
N VAL A 85 -24.21 3.68 -27.51
CA VAL A 85 -24.52 2.24 -27.62
C VAL A 85 -25.68 1.99 -26.67
N ASP A 86 -26.88 1.74 -27.20
CA ASP A 86 -28.06 1.38 -26.41
C ASP A 86 -27.80 0.09 -25.63
N PRO A 87 -27.78 0.11 -24.28
CA PRO A 87 -27.56 -1.09 -23.46
C PRO A 87 -28.60 -2.19 -23.67
N TYR A 88 -29.79 -1.85 -24.20
CA TYR A 88 -30.87 -2.81 -24.50
C TYR A 88 -30.74 -3.47 -25.88
N MET A 89 -29.82 -2.98 -26.73
CA MET A 89 -29.49 -3.58 -28.03
C MET A 89 -28.39 -4.64 -27.93
N TRP A 90 -27.88 -4.94 -26.73
CA TRP A 90 -26.95 -6.04 -26.53
C TRP A 90 -27.73 -7.34 -26.41
N GLU A 91 -27.43 -8.29 -27.28
CA GLU A 91 -27.87 -9.68 -27.06
C GLU A 91 -27.34 -10.16 -25.70
N PRO A 92 -28.12 -10.97 -24.96
CA PRO A 92 -27.67 -11.55 -23.70
C PRO A 92 -26.30 -12.22 -23.89
N GLN A 93 -25.27 -11.65 -23.29
CA GLN A 93 -23.92 -12.18 -23.40
C GLN A 93 -23.78 -13.40 -22.51
N GLU A 94 -23.28 -14.49 -23.08
CA GLU A 94 -22.88 -15.64 -22.30
C GLU A 94 -21.69 -15.28 -21.41
N LEU A 95 -21.64 -15.89 -20.22
CA LEU A 95 -20.49 -15.74 -19.34
C LEU A 95 -19.23 -16.18 -20.10
N GLY A 96 -18.29 -15.26 -20.28
CA GLY A 96 -17.00 -15.55 -20.89
C GLY A 96 -16.18 -16.56 -20.08
N ALA A 97 -15.01 -16.93 -20.60
CA ALA A 97 -14.14 -17.90 -19.93
C ALA A 97 -13.77 -17.44 -18.50
N VAL A 98 -14.17 -18.24 -17.50
CA VAL A 98 -13.82 -18.01 -16.10
C VAL A 98 -12.53 -18.75 -15.76
N ARG A 99 -11.56 -18.05 -15.18
CA ARG A 99 -10.34 -18.65 -14.62
C ARG A 99 -10.28 -18.36 -13.12
N SER A 100 -9.90 -19.36 -12.34
CA SER A 100 -9.72 -19.23 -10.89
C SER A 100 -8.25 -19.47 -10.52
N HIS A 101 -7.68 -18.52 -9.78
CA HIS A 101 -6.34 -18.62 -9.19
C HIS A 101 -6.38 -18.92 -7.68
N LEU A 102 -7.53 -19.36 -7.17
CA LEU A 102 -7.73 -19.57 -5.74
C LEU A 102 -6.82 -20.68 -5.18
N SER A 103 -6.56 -21.74 -5.95
CA SER A 103 -5.64 -22.82 -5.57
C SER A 103 -4.21 -22.30 -5.37
N ASP A 104 -3.71 -21.51 -6.32
CA ASP A 104 -2.39 -20.90 -6.24
C ASP A 104 -2.31 -19.93 -5.07
N PHE A 105 -3.33 -19.07 -4.90
CA PHE A 105 -3.41 -18.18 -3.73
C PHE A 105 -3.37 -18.96 -2.42
N LYS A 106 -4.18 -20.02 -2.28
CA LYS A 106 -4.23 -20.87 -1.08
C LYS A 106 -2.87 -21.51 -0.80
N LYS A 107 -2.18 -22.01 -1.82
CA LYS A 107 -0.84 -22.59 -1.68
C LYS A 107 0.18 -21.58 -1.15
N HIS A 108 0.27 -20.40 -1.77
CA HIS A 108 1.20 -19.35 -1.34
C HIS A 108 0.84 -18.76 0.03
N ARG A 109 -0.46 -18.67 0.34
CA ARG A 109 -0.94 -18.24 1.65
C ARG A 109 -0.61 -19.27 2.72
N ALA A 110 -0.87 -20.56 2.47
CA ALA A 110 -0.58 -21.64 3.40
C ALA A 110 0.90 -21.69 3.77
N ALA A 111 1.80 -21.63 2.78
CA ALA A 111 3.24 -21.62 3.04
C ALA A 111 3.69 -20.47 3.96
N ARG A 112 3.08 -19.27 3.82
CA ARG A 112 3.36 -18.14 4.71
C ARG A 112 2.76 -18.32 6.09
N ILE A 113 1.54 -18.85 6.17
CA ILE A 113 0.86 -19.15 7.44
C ILE A 113 1.67 -20.18 8.22
N ASP A 114 2.15 -21.24 7.58
CA ASP A 114 2.91 -22.30 8.24
C ASP A 114 4.17 -21.76 8.92
N HIS A 115 4.90 -20.86 8.27
CA HIS A 115 6.05 -20.20 8.89
C HIS A 115 5.66 -19.40 10.14
N TYR A 116 4.60 -18.60 10.04
CA TYR A 116 4.10 -17.83 11.18
C TYR A 116 3.64 -18.73 12.33
N VAL A 117 2.86 -19.77 12.03
CA VAL A 117 2.35 -20.74 13.00
C VAL A 117 3.50 -21.45 13.70
N VAL A 118 4.52 -21.88 12.96
CA VAL A 118 5.70 -22.52 13.55
C VAL A 118 6.44 -21.57 14.50
N GLU A 119 6.67 -20.32 14.11
CA GLU A 119 7.33 -19.34 14.97
C GLU A 119 6.51 -19.01 16.23
N VAL A 120 5.19 -18.81 16.09
CA VAL A 120 4.30 -18.55 17.23
C VAL A 120 4.25 -19.76 18.17
N ASN A 121 4.07 -20.97 17.64
CA ASN A 121 4.05 -22.20 18.45
C ASN A 121 5.37 -22.40 19.20
N LYS A 122 6.51 -22.09 18.58
CA LYS A 122 7.81 -22.11 19.27
C LYS A 122 7.85 -21.13 20.44
N LEU A 123 7.31 -19.93 20.29
CA LEU A 123 7.26 -18.94 21.38
C LEU A 123 6.32 -19.42 22.50
N ILE A 124 5.14 -19.95 22.18
CA ILE A 124 4.20 -20.49 23.17
C ILE A 124 4.86 -21.59 24.01
N ILE A 125 5.45 -22.60 23.35
CA ILE A 125 6.12 -23.72 24.05
C ILE A 125 7.28 -23.21 24.92
N ARG A 126 8.04 -22.22 24.45
CA ARG A 126 9.12 -21.62 25.24
C ARG A 126 8.58 -20.86 26.45
N LEU A 127 7.49 -20.12 26.28
CA LEU A 127 6.83 -19.39 27.36
C LEU A 127 6.40 -20.35 28.47
N GLU A 128 5.70 -21.42 28.12
CA GLU A 128 5.28 -22.47 29.06
C GLU A 128 6.46 -23.04 29.83
N LYS A 129 7.55 -23.39 29.14
CA LYS A 129 8.77 -23.90 29.78
C LYS A 129 9.43 -22.89 30.72
N LEU A 130 9.36 -21.59 30.38
CA LEU A 130 9.95 -20.52 31.19
C LEU A 130 9.10 -20.18 32.41
N THR A 131 7.80 -20.45 32.38
CA THR A 131 6.85 -20.17 33.48
C THR A 131 6.57 -21.39 34.37
N ALA A 132 6.83 -22.61 33.90
CA ALA A 132 6.46 -23.84 34.61
C ALA A 132 7.29 -24.19 35.86
N PHE A 133 8.50 -23.63 36.04
CA PHE A 133 9.36 -24.01 37.16
C PHE A 133 9.24 -23.07 38.35
N ASP A 134 9.30 -23.63 39.56
CA ASP A 134 9.26 -22.87 40.81
C ASP A 134 10.56 -22.07 41.00
N ARG A 135 10.47 -20.76 40.76
CA ARG A 135 11.60 -19.84 40.87
C ARG A 135 11.94 -19.46 42.31
N THR A 136 11.03 -19.69 43.25
CA THR A 136 11.25 -19.32 44.66
C THR A 136 12.12 -20.34 45.38
N ASN A 137 12.04 -21.60 44.97
CA ASN A 137 12.75 -22.72 45.58
C ASN A 137 13.94 -23.23 44.73
N THR A 138 14.21 -22.61 43.58
CA THR A 138 15.29 -23.01 42.67
C THR A 138 16.49 -22.08 42.78
N GLU A 139 17.68 -22.67 42.93
CA GLU A 139 18.96 -21.95 42.89
C GLU A 139 19.12 -21.07 41.65
N SER A 140 19.59 -19.83 41.84
CA SER A 140 19.74 -18.84 40.77
C SER A 140 20.59 -19.32 39.60
N ALA A 141 21.62 -20.14 39.86
CA ALA A 141 22.47 -20.74 38.83
C ALA A 141 21.70 -21.77 37.98
N LYS A 142 20.84 -22.59 38.60
CA LYS A 142 19.99 -23.56 37.90
C LYS A 142 18.95 -22.87 37.05
N ILE A 143 18.34 -21.79 37.55
CA ILE A 143 17.39 -20.96 36.79
C ILE A 143 18.05 -20.45 35.50
N ARG A 144 19.26 -19.88 35.60
CA ARG A 144 19.98 -19.37 34.41
C ARG A 144 20.34 -20.48 33.42
N ALA A 145 20.65 -21.67 33.90
CA ALA A 145 20.94 -22.82 33.04
C ALA A 145 19.69 -23.28 32.27
N ILE A 146 18.53 -23.34 32.95
CA ILE A 146 17.24 -23.67 32.33
C ILE A 146 16.85 -22.61 31.30
N GLU A 147 16.93 -21.32 31.63
CA GLU A 147 16.59 -20.25 30.70
C GLU A 147 17.43 -20.32 29.41
N LYS A 148 18.72 -20.61 29.53
CA LYS A 148 19.63 -20.77 28.38
C LYS A 148 19.37 -22.04 27.57
N SER A 149 18.86 -23.12 28.19
CA SER A 149 18.55 -24.37 27.47
C SER A 149 17.21 -24.31 26.74
N VAL A 150 16.26 -23.51 27.23
CA VAL A 150 14.94 -23.32 26.60
C VAL A 150 15.02 -22.42 25.37
N VAL A 151 15.80 -21.33 25.46
CA VAL A 151 15.90 -20.32 24.39
C VAL A 151 17.36 -20.06 24.04
N PRO A 152 17.80 -20.40 22.81
CA PRO A 152 19.13 -20.04 22.35
C PRO A 152 19.21 -18.53 22.15
N TRP A 153 20.20 -17.89 22.75
CA TRP A 153 20.41 -16.45 22.64
C TRP A 153 21.28 -16.13 21.44
N VAL A 154 20.93 -15.08 20.71
CA VAL A 154 21.74 -14.58 19.61
C VAL A 154 23.07 -14.07 20.16
N ASN A 155 24.17 -14.24 19.40
CA ASN A 155 25.49 -13.77 19.79
C ASN A 155 25.57 -12.24 19.67
N ASP A 156 26.16 -11.60 20.68
CA ASP A 156 26.32 -10.15 20.75
C ASP A 156 27.09 -9.56 19.55
N GLN A 157 27.99 -10.33 18.95
CA GLN A 157 28.81 -9.88 17.82
C GLN A 157 28.02 -9.81 16.51
N ASP A 158 26.98 -10.62 16.37
CA ASP A 158 26.17 -10.67 15.15
C ASP A 158 25.17 -9.51 15.10
N VAL A 159 24.93 -8.84 16.23
CA VAL A 159 23.94 -7.76 16.37
C VAL A 159 24.59 -6.48 16.91
N PRO A 160 25.21 -5.65 16.03
CA PRO A 160 25.85 -4.39 16.42
C PRO A 160 24.86 -3.24 16.66
N PHE A 161 23.64 -3.33 16.13
CA PHE A 161 22.58 -2.33 16.26
C PHE A 161 21.31 -2.96 16.82
N CYS A 162 20.53 -2.20 17.60
CA CYS A 162 19.22 -2.66 18.06
C CYS A 162 18.29 -2.90 16.86
N PRO A 163 17.71 -4.11 16.68
CA PRO A 163 16.80 -4.40 15.57
C PRO A 163 15.56 -3.51 15.55
N ASP A 164 15.07 -3.08 16.73
CA ASP A 164 13.81 -2.33 16.84
C ASP A 164 13.96 -0.83 16.56
N CYS A 165 15.08 -0.22 16.96
CA CYS A 165 15.28 1.24 16.83
C CYS A 165 16.54 1.64 16.06
N GLY A 166 17.33 0.69 15.56
CA GLY A 166 18.56 0.94 14.81
C GLY A 166 19.73 1.53 15.62
N ASN A 167 19.54 1.85 16.90
CA ASN A 167 20.59 2.46 17.71
C ASN A 167 21.78 1.51 17.92
N LYS A 168 23.00 2.00 17.68
CA LYS A 168 24.24 1.24 17.89
C LYS A 168 24.42 0.87 19.36
N PHE A 169 24.80 -0.38 19.62
CA PHE A 169 25.16 -0.79 20.97
C PHE A 169 26.51 -0.19 21.38
N SER A 170 26.61 0.21 22.65
CA SER A 170 27.80 0.82 23.25
C SER A 170 27.80 0.60 24.77
N ILE A 171 28.82 1.10 25.47
CA ILE A 171 28.89 1.01 26.93
C ILE A 171 27.66 1.68 27.59
N ARG A 172 27.16 2.78 27.01
CA ARG A 172 25.95 3.47 27.48
C ARG A 172 24.66 2.80 27.00
N ASN A 173 24.66 2.29 25.78
CA ASN A 173 23.52 1.59 25.18
C ASN A 173 23.77 0.08 25.16
N ARG A 174 23.52 -0.58 26.29
CA ARG A 174 23.86 -2.00 26.48
C ARG A 174 22.85 -2.93 25.79
N ARG A 175 23.33 -4.14 25.48
CA ARG A 175 22.52 -5.24 24.93
C ARG A 175 21.71 -5.91 26.03
N HIS A 176 20.48 -6.29 25.69
CA HIS A 176 19.59 -7.07 26.53
C HIS A 176 18.96 -8.18 25.71
N HIS A 177 19.05 -9.42 26.20
CA HIS A 177 18.39 -10.56 25.55
C HIS A 177 16.95 -10.74 26.04
N CYS A 178 16.03 -10.93 25.11
CA CYS A 178 14.69 -11.39 25.40
C CYS A 178 14.73 -12.87 25.82
N ARG A 179 14.16 -13.19 26.99
CA ARG A 179 14.16 -14.57 27.52
C ARG A 179 13.26 -15.50 26.72
N LEU A 180 12.27 -14.97 26.00
CA LEU A 180 11.28 -15.73 25.24
C LEU A 180 11.76 -16.07 23.81
N CYS A 181 12.34 -15.11 23.11
CA CYS A 181 12.75 -15.29 21.70
C CYS A 181 14.27 -15.30 21.49
N GLY A 182 15.08 -14.87 22.47
CA GLY A 182 16.54 -14.86 22.37
C GLY A 182 17.13 -13.67 21.59
N SER A 183 16.28 -12.79 21.05
CA SER A 183 16.69 -11.57 20.33
C SER A 183 17.36 -10.55 21.26
N ILE A 184 18.20 -9.69 20.67
CA ILE A 184 18.95 -8.63 21.36
C ILE A 184 18.29 -7.29 21.10
N MET A 185 18.10 -6.50 22.16
CA MET A 185 17.45 -5.19 22.14
C MET A 185 18.10 -4.23 23.12
N CYS A 186 17.83 -2.92 22.96
CA CYS A 186 18.27 -1.91 23.90
C CYS A 186 17.25 -1.72 25.04
N LYS A 187 17.67 -1.05 26.12
CA LYS A 187 16.79 -0.79 27.29
C LYS A 187 15.46 -0.12 26.92
N LYS A 188 15.47 0.75 25.90
CA LYS A 188 14.26 1.49 25.47
C LYS A 188 13.29 0.66 24.65
N CYS A 189 13.77 -0.41 24.02
CA CYS A 189 12.98 -1.29 23.16
C CYS A 189 12.56 -2.58 23.86
N MET A 190 13.01 -2.79 25.10
CA MET A 190 12.60 -3.93 25.90
C MET A 190 11.52 -3.53 26.91
N GLU A 191 10.61 -4.45 27.15
CA GLU A 191 9.64 -4.37 28.23
C GLU A 191 9.79 -5.58 29.16
N PHE A 192 9.62 -5.36 30.45
CA PHE A 192 9.65 -6.42 31.44
C PHE A 192 8.22 -6.90 31.72
N ILE A 193 7.96 -8.16 31.38
CA ILE A 193 6.70 -8.82 31.67
C ILE A 193 6.86 -9.58 32.99
N SER A 194 5.93 -9.36 33.93
CA SER A 194 5.90 -10.09 35.19
C SER A 194 5.48 -11.54 34.96
N LEU A 195 5.98 -12.47 35.77
CA LEU A 195 5.65 -13.89 35.63
C LEU A 195 4.15 -14.19 35.75
N PRO A 196 3.39 -13.57 36.68
CA PRO A 196 1.95 -13.80 36.75
C PRO A 196 1.19 -13.33 35.51
N LEU A 197 1.72 -12.33 34.79
CA LEU A 197 1.15 -11.88 33.51
C LEU A 197 1.55 -12.82 32.37
N ALA A 198 2.78 -13.31 32.39
CA ALA A 198 3.32 -14.24 31.39
C ALA A 198 2.73 -15.66 31.46
N SER A 199 2.17 -16.05 32.60
CA SER A 199 1.58 -17.36 32.83
C SER A 199 0.05 -17.43 32.60
N ARG A 200 -0.57 -16.35 32.13
CA ARG A 200 -2.00 -16.28 31.78
C ARG A 200 -2.18 -16.48 30.29
#